data_AF-A0A0R0ETC4-F1
#
_entry.id   AF-A0A0R0ETC4-F1
#
_cell.length_a   1.000
_cell.length_b   1.000
_cell.length_c   1.000
_cell.angle_alpha   90.00
_cell.angle_beta   90.00
_cell.angle_gamma   90.00
#
_symmetry.space_group_name_H-M   'P 1'
#
loop_
_entity.id
_entity.type
_entity.pdbx_description
1 polymer ?
#
loop_
_entity_poly.entity_id
_entity_poly.type
_entity_poly.pdbx_seq_one_letter_code
_entity_poly.pdbx_strand_id
1 'polypeptide(L)'
;MGVLVQKDARLLRDLRIMAYFKQCFSSDSNISTIKELAHALASHCPYEVPIASIKIRHLHCEVPSSEIFFSLNATIVGLAVDSEGPENLPSCLGLGIVRGIDIVKAMLYVITPVPHNSLEKVNVLLQGYIQIPSCLLQVQGCISPYMSANTLTLTTN
;
A
#
# COMPACT_ATOMS: atom_id res chain seq x y z
N MET A 1 -18.02 -13.64 22.09
CA MET A 1 -18.08 -13.93 20.63
C MET A 1 -17.29 -12.92 19.77
N GLY A 2 -17.38 -11.61 19.99
CA GLY A 2 -16.73 -10.62 19.10
C GLY A 2 -15.19 -10.64 19.02
N VAL A 3 -14.48 -10.90 20.12
CA VAL A 3 -13.00 -10.79 20.17
C VAL A 3 -12.29 -11.90 19.36
N LEU A 4 -12.86 -13.11 19.31
CA LEU A 4 -12.29 -14.22 18.53
C LEU A 4 -12.49 -13.97 17.02
N VAL A 5 -13.73 -13.61 16.62
CA VAL A 5 -14.09 -13.31 15.22
C VAL A 5 -13.28 -12.13 14.66
N GLN A 6 -12.99 -11.10 15.48
CA GLN A 6 -12.21 -9.94 15.04
C GLN A 6 -10.76 -10.30 14.71
N LYS A 7 -10.13 -11.20 15.49
CA LYS A 7 -8.77 -11.69 15.21
C LYS A 7 -8.74 -12.42 13.86
N ASP A 8 -9.77 -13.20 13.58
CA ASP A 8 -9.89 -13.93 12.32
C ASP A 8 -10.07 -12.98 11.14
N ALA A 9 -10.92 -11.94 11.26
CA ALA A 9 -11.15 -10.98 10.18
C ALA A 9 -9.88 -10.20 9.78
N ARG A 10 -9.10 -9.75 10.77
CA ARG A 10 -7.82 -9.07 10.52
C ARG A 10 -6.82 -10.01 9.83
N LEU A 11 -6.68 -11.22 10.35
CA LEU A 11 -5.77 -12.22 9.77
C LEU A 11 -6.15 -12.57 8.33
N LEU A 12 -7.43 -12.79 8.05
CA LEU A 12 -7.92 -13.07 6.70
C LEU A 12 -7.66 -11.92 5.73
N ARG A 13 -7.81 -10.67 6.18
CA ARG A 13 -7.47 -9.50 5.38
C ARG A 13 -5.97 -9.46 5.07
N ASP A 14 -5.13 -9.66 6.07
CA ASP A 14 -3.67 -9.61 5.90
C ASP A 14 -3.21 -10.71 4.93
N LEU A 15 -3.75 -11.94 5.07
CA LEU A 15 -3.50 -13.04 4.13
C LEU A 15 -3.94 -12.71 2.70
N ARG A 16 -5.11 -12.06 2.53
CA ARG A 16 -5.60 -11.64 1.21
C ARG A 16 -4.72 -10.56 0.58
N ILE A 17 -4.27 -9.58 1.37
CA ILE A 17 -3.35 -8.53 0.91
C ILE A 17 -2.02 -9.15 0.47
N MET A 18 -1.49 -10.08 1.27
CA MET A 18 -0.24 -10.78 0.95
C MET A 18 -0.37 -11.63 -0.33
N ALA A 19 -1.46 -12.39 -0.45
CA ALA A 19 -1.75 -13.16 -1.66
C ALA A 19 -1.94 -12.27 -2.89
N TYR A 20 -2.51 -11.07 -2.72
CA TYR A 20 -2.64 -10.08 -3.79
C TYR A 20 -1.26 -9.61 -4.26
N PHE A 21 -0.41 -9.09 -3.36
CA PHE A 21 0.91 -8.58 -3.75
C PHE A 21 1.92 -9.67 -4.13
N LYS A 22 1.68 -10.94 -3.76
CA LYS A 22 2.45 -12.07 -4.31
C LYS A 22 2.33 -12.16 -5.84
N GLN A 23 1.23 -11.67 -6.43
CA GLN A 23 1.03 -11.67 -7.88
C GLN A 23 1.95 -10.71 -8.64
N CYS A 24 2.72 -9.84 -7.94
CA CYS A 24 3.79 -9.05 -8.56
C CYS A 24 4.94 -9.93 -9.08
N PHE A 25 5.00 -11.20 -8.66
CA PHE A 25 6.04 -12.15 -9.03
C PHE A 25 5.45 -13.27 -9.89
N SER A 26 6.30 -13.94 -10.66
CA SER A 26 5.89 -15.13 -11.42
C SER A 26 5.26 -16.18 -10.50
N SER A 27 4.25 -16.89 -11.00
CA SER A 27 3.65 -18.04 -10.32
C SER A 27 4.68 -19.12 -9.98
N ASP A 28 5.76 -19.21 -10.74
CA ASP A 28 6.87 -20.16 -10.53
C ASP A 28 7.89 -19.67 -9.48
N SER A 29 7.65 -18.51 -8.86
CA SER A 29 8.56 -18.00 -7.83
C SER A 29 8.57 -18.92 -6.60
N ASN A 30 9.77 -19.14 -6.05
CA ASN A 30 9.98 -19.93 -4.82
C ASN A 30 9.50 -19.21 -3.54
N ILE A 31 8.63 -18.21 -3.64
CA ILE A 31 8.14 -17.44 -2.50
C ILE A 31 7.09 -18.27 -1.77
N SER A 32 7.51 -18.95 -0.71
CA SER A 32 6.71 -19.85 0.11
C SER A 32 6.41 -19.28 1.50
N THR A 33 7.26 -18.36 1.99
CA THR A 33 7.15 -17.77 3.31
C THR A 33 6.83 -16.28 3.28
N ILE A 34 6.29 -15.77 4.39
CA ILE A 34 6.03 -14.34 4.59
C ILE A 34 7.32 -13.52 4.49
N LYS A 35 8.43 -14.06 5.02
CA LYS A 35 9.74 -13.40 5.01
C LYS A 35 10.29 -13.26 3.59
N GLU A 36 10.17 -14.30 2.77
CA GLU A 36 10.55 -14.26 1.36
C GLU A 36 9.71 -13.24 0.59
N LEU A 37 8.40 -13.19 0.84
CA LEU A 37 7.53 -12.20 0.21
C LEU A 37 7.89 -10.77 0.63
N ALA A 38 8.13 -10.53 1.92
CA ALA A 38 8.55 -9.24 2.44
C ALA A 38 9.86 -8.77 1.80
N HIS A 39 10.85 -9.66 1.71
CA HIS A 39 12.12 -9.38 1.05
C HIS A 39 11.93 -9.11 -0.44
N ALA A 40 11.18 -9.96 -1.13
CA ALA A 40 10.92 -9.82 -2.57
C ALA A 40 10.25 -8.48 -2.89
N LEU A 41 9.23 -8.08 -2.11
CA LEU A 41 8.56 -6.79 -2.25
C LEU A 41 9.50 -5.61 -1.96
N ALA A 42 10.35 -5.71 -0.93
CA ALA A 42 11.32 -4.67 -0.59
C ALA A 42 12.38 -4.46 -1.69
N SER A 43 12.77 -5.54 -2.38
CA SER A 43 13.71 -5.50 -3.52
C SER A 43 13.06 -5.32 -4.88
N HIS A 44 11.72 -5.29 -4.96
CA HIS A 44 11.01 -5.23 -6.24
C HIS A 44 11.15 -3.84 -6.86
N CYS A 45 11.34 -3.79 -8.18
CA CYS A 45 11.38 -2.53 -8.92
C CYS A 45 9.97 -1.91 -8.96
N PRO A 46 9.76 -0.71 -8.40
CA PRO A 46 8.48 -0.03 -8.47
C PRO A 46 8.24 0.59 -9.86
N TYR A 47 6.97 0.81 -10.20
CA TYR A 47 6.59 1.70 -11.29
C TYR A 47 6.81 3.16 -10.87
N GLU A 48 7.39 3.95 -11.77
CA GLU A 48 7.48 5.41 -11.63
C GLU A 48 6.19 6.04 -12.15
N VAL A 49 5.56 6.87 -11.31
CA VAL A 49 4.34 7.60 -11.66
C VAL A 49 4.57 9.09 -11.40
N PRO A 50 4.49 9.94 -12.43
CA PRO A 50 4.59 11.38 -12.23
C PRO A 50 3.51 11.90 -11.29
N ILE A 51 3.89 12.69 -10.29
CA ILE A 51 2.93 13.32 -9.36
C ILE A 51 1.91 14.18 -10.12
N ALA A 52 2.33 14.84 -11.20
CA ALA A 52 1.45 15.69 -12.00
C ALA A 52 0.34 14.92 -12.75
N SER A 53 0.51 13.61 -12.99
CA SER A 53 -0.47 12.80 -13.73
C SER A 53 -1.53 12.18 -12.82
N ILE A 54 -1.47 12.39 -11.51
CA ILE A 54 -2.24 11.63 -10.54
C ILE A 54 -2.88 12.55 -9.49
N LYS A 55 -4.20 12.42 -9.31
CA LYS A 55 -4.92 13.05 -8.20
C LYS A 55 -4.81 12.16 -6.97
N ILE A 56 -4.68 12.74 -5.79
CA ILE A 56 -4.67 12.00 -4.53
C ILE A 56 -5.98 12.32 -3.80
N ARG A 57 -6.72 11.28 -3.39
CA ARG A 57 -7.94 11.43 -2.58
C ARG A 57 -7.83 10.60 -1.31
N HIS A 58 -7.91 11.26 -0.17
CA HIS A 58 -8.06 10.63 1.13
C HIS A 58 -9.53 10.31 1.37
N LEU A 59 -9.84 9.03 1.62
CA LEU A 59 -11.24 8.57 1.67
C LEU A 59 -11.94 8.86 3.00
N HIS A 60 -11.18 9.09 4.07
CA HIS A 60 -11.70 9.08 5.45
C HIS A 60 -11.22 10.24 6.31
N CYS A 61 -10.32 11.08 5.80
CA CYS A 61 -9.79 12.23 6.50
C CYS A 61 -9.44 13.34 5.53
N GLU A 62 -9.38 14.56 6.05
CA GLU A 62 -8.75 15.68 5.36
C GLU A 62 -7.27 15.71 5.75
N VAL A 63 -6.41 15.86 4.74
CA VAL A 63 -4.97 15.99 4.94
C VAL A 63 -4.57 17.38 4.45
N PRO A 64 -3.84 18.19 5.25
CA PRO A 64 -3.34 19.47 4.80
C PRO A 64 -2.53 19.33 3.51
N SER A 65 -2.65 20.29 2.59
CA SER A 65 -2.01 20.22 1.27
C SER A 65 -0.49 19.99 1.34
N SER A 66 0.18 20.50 2.38
CA SER A 66 1.60 20.31 2.65
C SER A 66 1.99 18.88 3.02
N GLU A 67 1.04 18.08 3.50
CA GLU A 67 1.26 16.73 4.03
C GLU A 67 0.74 15.61 3.13
N ILE A 68 0.02 15.95 2.05
CA ILE A 68 -0.59 14.99 1.11
C ILE A 68 0.43 13.92 0.67
N PHE A 69 1.62 14.32 0.23
CA PHE A 69 2.64 13.36 -0.20
C PHE A 69 3.20 12.54 0.97
N PHE A 70 3.55 13.18 2.08
CA PHE A 70 4.08 12.46 3.24
C PHE A 70 3.11 11.41 3.78
N SER A 71 1.81 11.70 3.73
CA SER A 71 0.76 10.80 4.18
C SER A 71 0.67 9.49 3.40
N LEU A 72 1.17 9.47 2.16
CA LEU A 72 1.13 8.29 1.28
C LEU A 72 2.30 7.33 1.49
N ASN A 73 3.39 7.73 2.16
CA ASN A 73 4.56 6.88 2.32
C ASN A 73 4.23 5.57 3.04
N ALA A 74 4.66 4.43 2.46
CA ALA A 74 4.43 3.10 3.01
C ALA A 74 2.93 2.78 3.27
N THR A 75 2.05 3.25 2.38
CA THR A 75 0.61 2.97 2.44
C THR A 75 0.14 2.10 1.28
N ILE A 76 -1.01 1.43 1.49
CA ILE A 76 -1.75 0.79 0.40
C ILE A 76 -2.78 1.77 -0.12
N VAL A 77 -2.76 2.00 -1.43
CA VAL A 77 -3.68 2.86 -2.16
C VAL A 77 -4.51 2.07 -3.17
N GLY A 78 -5.74 2.52 -3.43
CA GLY A 78 -6.49 2.11 -4.60
C GLY A 78 -5.98 2.83 -5.85
N LEU A 79 -5.74 2.08 -6.91
CA LEU A 79 -5.36 2.57 -8.23
C LEU A 79 -6.64 2.73 -9.05
N ALA A 80 -7.05 3.96 -9.34
CA ALA A 80 -8.36 4.20 -9.93
C ALA A 80 -8.35 5.17 -11.12
N VAL A 81 -9.43 5.07 -11.90
CA VAL A 81 -9.75 5.99 -12.99
C VAL A 81 -10.91 6.88 -12.55
N ASP A 82 -10.66 8.18 -12.44
CA ASP A 82 -11.67 9.23 -12.38
C ASP A 82 -12.43 9.22 -13.70
N SER A 83 -13.70 8.86 -13.66
CA SER A 83 -14.63 9.11 -14.75
C SER A 83 -15.02 10.60 -14.74
N GLU A 84 -15.11 11.23 -15.91
CA GLU A 84 -15.37 12.67 -16.06
C GLU A 84 -16.81 13.12 -15.69
N GLY A 85 -17.53 12.37 -14.86
CA GLY A 85 -18.87 12.72 -14.39
C GLY A 85 -18.87 13.13 -12.91
N PRO A 86 -19.56 14.22 -12.51
CA PRO A 86 -19.61 14.69 -11.12
C PRO A 86 -20.17 13.65 -10.15
N GLU A 87 -21.02 12.74 -10.63
CA GLU A 87 -21.72 11.72 -9.83
C GLU A 87 -21.06 10.33 -9.91
N ASN A 88 -20.01 10.17 -10.71
CA ASN A 88 -19.45 8.85 -10.95
C ASN A 88 -18.35 8.54 -9.94
N LEU A 89 -18.51 7.43 -9.20
CA LEU A 89 -17.46 6.90 -8.34
C LEU A 89 -16.25 6.47 -9.19
N PRO A 90 -15.02 6.74 -8.73
CA PRO A 90 -13.82 6.35 -9.47
C PRO A 90 -13.75 4.83 -9.61
N SER A 91 -13.43 4.35 -10.80
CA SER A 91 -13.30 2.91 -11.09
C SER A 91 -11.95 2.40 -10.60
N CYS A 92 -11.95 1.62 -9.52
CA CYS A 92 -10.73 1.06 -8.94
C CYS A 92 -10.28 -0.18 -9.73
N LEU A 93 -9.07 -0.13 -10.29
CA LEU A 93 -8.44 -1.19 -11.07
C LEU A 93 -7.64 -2.17 -10.20
N GLY A 94 -7.28 -1.78 -8.99
CA GLY A 94 -6.53 -2.62 -8.06
C GLY A 94 -5.90 -1.85 -6.91
N LEU A 95 -4.98 -2.49 -6.20
CA LEU A 95 -4.24 -1.92 -5.08
C LEU A 95 -2.77 -1.73 -5.46
N GLY A 96 -2.14 -0.72 -4.87
CA GLY A 96 -0.71 -0.47 -4.97
C GLY A 96 -0.09 -0.18 -3.60
N ILE A 97 1.15 -0.60 -3.40
CA ILE A 97 1.99 -0.11 -2.29
C ILE A 97 2.73 1.12 -2.80
N VAL A 98 2.55 2.26 -2.13
CA VAL A 98 3.42 3.42 -2.34
C VAL A 98 4.72 3.15 -1.59
N ARG A 99 5.74 2.67 -2.31
CA ARG A 99 7.06 2.39 -1.74
C ARG A 99 7.63 3.71 -1.18
N GLY A 100 7.56 4.77 -1.98
CA GLY A 100 8.15 6.05 -1.62
C GLY A 100 7.83 7.11 -2.64
N ILE A 101 8.27 8.31 -2.33
CA ILE A 101 7.98 9.52 -3.09
C ILE A 101 9.25 10.33 -3.17
N ASP A 102 9.63 10.70 -4.39
CA ASP A 102 10.69 11.66 -4.64
C ASP A 102 10.05 12.98 -5.06
N ILE A 103 9.93 13.89 -4.10
CA ILE A 103 9.31 15.21 -4.31
C ILE A 103 10.19 16.08 -5.22
N VAL A 104 11.53 15.90 -5.19
CA VAL A 104 12.47 16.67 -6.01
C VAL A 104 12.33 16.30 -7.49
N LYS A 105 12.18 15.01 -7.79
CA LYS A 105 11.88 14.51 -9.14
C LYS A 105 10.39 14.54 -9.50
N ALA A 106 9.53 14.87 -8.54
CA ALA A 106 8.08 14.80 -8.65
C ALA A 106 7.56 13.41 -9.09
N MET A 107 8.10 12.34 -8.49
CA MET A 107 7.76 10.94 -8.81
C MET A 107 7.23 10.16 -7.60
N LEU A 108 6.18 9.37 -7.82
CA LEU A 108 5.73 8.31 -6.92
C LEU A 108 6.29 6.96 -7.38
N TYR A 109 6.65 6.12 -6.42
CA TYR A 109 7.13 4.76 -6.67
C TYR A 109 6.11 3.75 -6.17
N VAL A 110 5.45 3.03 -7.07
CA VAL A 110 4.32 2.15 -6.76
C VAL A 110 4.61 0.70 -7.12
N ILE A 111 4.38 -0.22 -6.19
CA ILE A 111 4.43 -1.68 -6.43
C ILE A 111 2.99 -2.19 -6.55
N THR A 112 2.67 -2.91 -7.62
CA THR A 112 1.32 -3.43 -7.86
C THR A 112 1.33 -4.60 -8.86
N PRO A 113 0.43 -5.58 -8.72
CA PRO A 113 0.25 -6.63 -9.72
C PRO A 113 -0.70 -6.20 -10.87
N VAL A 114 -1.23 -4.97 -10.85
CA VAL A 114 -2.10 -4.47 -11.93
C VAL A 114 -1.30 -4.41 -13.25
N PRO A 115 -1.82 -4.98 -14.36
CA PRO A 115 -1.11 -4.98 -15.64
C PRO A 115 -0.80 -3.58 -16.18
N HIS A 116 0.33 -3.43 -16.85
CA HIS A 116 0.81 -2.16 -17.38
C HIS A 116 -0.23 -1.38 -18.22
N ASN A 117 -0.91 -2.06 -19.15
CA ASN A 117 -1.95 -1.46 -20.01
C ASN A 117 -3.14 -0.88 -19.22
N SER A 118 -3.36 -1.34 -17.99
CA SER A 118 -4.39 -0.80 -17.09
C SER A 118 -3.83 0.35 -16.24
N LEU A 119 -2.56 0.26 -15.83
CA LEU A 119 -1.87 1.31 -15.08
C LEU A 119 -1.78 2.62 -15.85
N GLU A 120 -1.61 2.59 -17.17
CA GLU A 120 -1.59 3.80 -18.01
C GLU A 120 -2.87 4.65 -17.89
N LYS A 121 -3.99 4.04 -17.49
CA LYS A 121 -5.30 4.72 -17.35
C LYS A 121 -5.50 5.34 -15.97
N VAL A 122 -4.68 4.95 -14.99
CA VAL A 122 -4.84 5.37 -13.59
C VAL A 122 -4.50 6.85 -13.48
N ASN A 123 -5.47 7.64 -13.04
CA ASN A 123 -5.34 9.09 -12.84
C ASN A 123 -5.73 9.51 -11.41
N VAL A 124 -6.10 8.56 -10.53
CA VAL A 124 -6.35 8.81 -9.09
C VAL A 124 -5.74 7.72 -8.20
N LEU A 125 -5.11 8.13 -7.11
CA LEU A 125 -4.82 7.28 -5.95
C LEU A 125 -5.83 7.53 -4.83
N LEU A 126 -6.43 6.45 -4.35
CA LEU A 126 -7.40 6.47 -3.26
C LEU A 126 -6.72 5.95 -1.98
N GLN A 127 -6.44 6.83 -1.03
CA GLN A 127 -5.86 6.42 0.25
C GLN A 127 -6.97 6.18 1.28
N GLY A 128 -7.11 4.92 1.69
CA GLY A 128 -7.97 4.51 2.80
C GLY A 128 -7.17 4.19 4.07
N TYR A 129 -7.76 3.37 4.95
CA TYR A 129 -7.11 2.87 6.18
C TYR A 129 -6.58 1.43 6.05
N ILE A 130 -6.39 0.94 4.83
CA ILE A 130 -5.76 -0.36 4.61
C ILE A 130 -4.25 -0.18 4.85
N GLN A 131 -3.77 -0.78 5.93
CA GLN A 131 -2.35 -0.75 6.27
C GLN A 131 -1.63 -1.94 5.64
N ILE A 132 -0.35 -1.75 5.32
CA ILE A 132 0.53 -2.86 4.97
C ILE A 132 0.61 -3.79 6.19
N PRO A 133 0.38 -5.12 6.03
CA PRO A 133 0.57 -6.07 7.11
C PRO A 133 1.96 -5.92 7.73
N SER A 134 2.03 -5.81 9.06
CA SER A 134 3.27 -5.50 9.78
C SER A 134 4.39 -6.52 9.52
N CYS A 135 4.03 -7.78 9.27
CA CYS A 135 4.96 -8.84 8.91
C CYS A 135 5.67 -8.62 7.57
N LEU A 136 5.12 -7.81 6.67
CA LEU A 136 5.79 -7.42 5.41
C LEU A 136 6.78 -6.26 5.59
N LEU A 137 6.67 -5.51 6.69
CA LEU A 137 7.57 -4.40 6.99
C LEU A 137 8.80 -4.86 7.81
N GLN A 138 8.68 -5.97 8.53
CA GLN A 138 9.72 -6.54 9.37
C GLN A 138 10.68 -7.42 8.56
N VAL A 139 11.64 -6.80 7.88
CA VAL A 139 12.77 -7.52 7.27
C VAL A 139 13.93 -7.56 8.26
N GLN A 140 14.42 -8.76 8.58
CA GLN A 140 15.53 -8.95 9.52
C GLN A 140 16.78 -8.20 9.02
N GLY A 141 17.34 -7.32 9.85
CA GLY A 141 18.47 -6.45 9.49
C GLY A 141 18.07 -5.06 8.97
N CYS A 142 16.78 -4.78 8.79
CA CYS A 142 16.27 -3.47 8.38
C CYS A 142 15.39 -2.85 9.47
N ILE A 143 15.57 -1.56 9.74
CA ILE A 143 14.69 -0.78 10.61
C ILE A 143 13.68 -0.06 9.73
N SER A 144 12.39 -0.35 9.88
CA SER A 144 11.34 0.42 9.20
C SER A 144 11.15 1.76 9.90
N PRO A 145 11.28 2.91 9.21
CA PRO A 145 11.18 4.23 9.84
C PRO A 145 9.79 4.55 10.43
N TYR A 146 8.76 3.76 10.06
CA TYR A 146 7.38 3.91 10.54
C TYR A 146 6.96 2.85 11.56
N MET A 147 7.91 2.02 12.03
CA MET A 147 7.65 1.07 13.11
C MET A 147 8.31 1.56 14.40
N SER A 148 7.50 1.69 15.45
CA SER A 148 8.02 1.74 16.81
C SER A 148 8.48 0.33 17.19
N ALA A 149 9.78 0.07 17.09
CA ALA A 149 10.38 -1.06 17.80
C ALA A 149 10.44 -0.69 19.30
N ASN A 150 10.06 -1.64 20.17
CA ASN A 150 10.12 -1.50 21.63
C ASN A 150 9.07 -0.55 22.24
N THR A 151 7.78 -0.79 22.00
CA THR A 151 6.74 -0.14 22.81
C THR A 151 6.73 -0.72 24.23
N LEU A 152 7.05 0.12 25.23
CA LEU A 152 6.76 -0.20 26.63
C LEU A 152 5.23 -0.21 26.79
N THR A 153 4.66 -1.38 27.06
CA THR A 153 3.25 -1.47 27.42
C THR A 153 3.13 -0.97 28.86
N LEU A 154 2.63 0.26 29.05
CA LEU A 154 2.29 0.75 30.39
C LEU A 154 1.12 -0.08 30.91
N THR A 155 1.42 -1.07 31.75
CA THR A 155 0.42 -1.70 32.60
C THR A 155 0.13 -0.70 33.72
N THR A 156 -1.07 -0.11 33.69
CA THR A 156 -1.57 0.66 34.82
C THR A 156 -2.01 -0.37 35.87
N ASN A 157 -1.40 -0.28 37.06
CA ASN A 157 -1.73 -1.10 38.23
C ASN A 157 -3.12 -0.75 38.79
#